data_AF-A0A1N6GY77-F1
#
_entry.id   AF-A0A1N6GY77-F1
#
_cell.length_a   1.000
_cell.length_b   1.000
_cell.length_c   1.000
_cell.angle_alpha   90.00
_cell.angle_beta   90.00
_cell.angle_gamma   90.00
#
_symmetry.space_group_name_H-M   'P 1'
#
loop_
_entity.id
_entity.type
_entity.pdbx_description
1 polymer ?
#
loop_
_entity_poly.entity_id
_entity_poly.type
_entity_poly.pdbx_seq_one_letter_code
_entity_poly.pdbx_strand_id
1 'polypeptide(L)'
;MKRVEKRRGAVLAIVIIFSTMVLATWALASRRTLALVRLKEQLVRRETRAEEKARRCFALAFGLALLETGSPPVPEGEPAYLCETSILSGDGTERTYLLRFERIEETRWTVRARLAVLGDPGNLPRPTRFPAAAPERPPRP
;
A
#
# COMPACT_ATOMS: atom_id res chain seq x y z
N MET A 1 -47.92 -57.32 6.72
CA MET A 1 -46.81 -56.51 6.16
C MET A 1 -46.85 -54.99 6.51
N LYS A 2 -47.89 -54.42 7.14
CA LYS A 2 -47.98 -52.97 7.44
C LYS A 2 -47.03 -52.41 8.52
N ARG A 3 -46.41 -53.23 9.38
CA ARG A 3 -45.51 -52.74 10.46
C ARG A 3 -44.09 -52.41 9.98
N VAL A 4 -43.65 -53.01 8.86
CA VAL A 4 -42.29 -52.81 8.32
C VAL A 4 -42.19 -51.46 7.61
N GLU A 5 -43.22 -51.06 6.87
CA GLU A 5 -43.29 -49.73 6.23
C GLU A 5 -43.30 -48.59 7.26
N LYS A 6 -44.05 -48.73 8.35
CA LYS A 6 -44.10 -47.73 9.44
C LYS A 6 -42.73 -47.56 10.13
N ARG A 7 -41.94 -48.64 10.26
CA ARG A 7 -40.57 -48.59 10.80
C ARG A 7 -39.58 -47.97 9.82
N ARG A 8 -39.71 -48.23 8.52
CA ARG A 8 -38.85 -47.61 7.48
C ARG A 8 -39.02 -46.09 7.40
N GLY A 9 -40.26 -45.59 7.53
CA GLY A 9 -40.52 -44.15 7.60
C GLY A 9 -39.92 -43.48 8.84
N ALA A 10 -39.96 -44.15 10.00
CA ALA A 10 -39.36 -43.65 11.24
C ALA A 10 -37.83 -43.61 11.17
N VAL A 11 -37.18 -44.62 10.58
CA VAL A 11 -35.73 -44.64 10.38
C VAL A 11 -35.29 -43.50 9.44
N LEU A 12 -36.03 -43.26 8.36
CA LEU A 12 -35.75 -42.14 7.45
C LEU A 12 -35.81 -40.79 8.18
N ALA A 13 -36.84 -40.58 9.02
CA ALA A 13 -36.98 -39.36 9.80
C ALA A 13 -35.80 -39.15 10.77
N ILE A 14 -35.36 -40.21 11.45
CA ILE A 14 -34.20 -40.15 12.36
C ILE A 14 -32.93 -39.79 11.60
N VAL A 15 -32.69 -40.39 10.42
CA VAL A 15 -31.52 -40.09 9.59
C VAL A 15 -31.54 -38.62 9.13
N ILE A 16 -32.70 -38.09 8.73
CA ILE A 16 -32.83 -36.68 8.32
C ILE A 16 -32.54 -35.76 9.50
N ILE A 17 -33.09 -36.03 10.69
CA ILE A 17 -32.84 -35.23 11.91
C ILE A 17 -31.36 -35.26 12.28
N PHE A 18 -30.74 -36.44 12.25
CA PHE A 18 -29.32 -36.56 12.56
C PHE A 18 -28.45 -35.81 11.53
N SER A 19 -28.76 -35.94 10.24
CA SER A 19 -28.04 -35.28 9.17
C SER A 19 -28.16 -33.76 9.26
N THR A 20 -29.35 -33.24 9.57
CA THR A 20 -29.58 -31.80 9.77
C THR A 20 -28.87 -31.28 11.01
N MET A 21 -28.83 -32.02 12.12
CA MET A 21 -28.03 -31.65 13.31
C MET A 21 -26.53 -31.60 13.01
N VAL A 22 -26.01 -32.59 12.28
CA VAL A 22 -24.58 -32.62 11.90
C VAL A 22 -24.25 -31.44 10.99
N LEU A 23 -25.08 -31.17 9.97
CA LEU A 23 -24.90 -30.03 9.07
C LEU A 23 -25.02 -28.69 9.79
N ALA A 24 -25.95 -28.55 10.73
CA ALA A 24 -26.10 -27.34 11.54
C ALA A 24 -24.88 -27.11 12.43
N THR A 25 -24.36 -28.17 13.06
CA THR A 25 -23.15 -28.12 13.89
C THR A 25 -21.93 -27.74 13.05
N TRP A 26 -21.79 -28.33 11.86
CA TRP A 26 -20.73 -28.01 10.91
C TRP A 26 -20.82 -26.56 10.41
N ALA A 27 -22.03 -26.09 10.09
CA ALA A 27 -22.26 -24.71 9.67
C ALA A 27 -21.92 -23.70 10.78
N LEU A 28 -22.18 -24.05 12.05
CA LEU A 28 -21.82 -23.20 13.18
C LEU A 28 -20.30 -23.14 13.40
N ALA A 29 -19.62 -24.29 13.27
CA ALA A 29 -18.16 -24.38 13.35
C ALA A 29 -17.49 -23.60 12.22
N SER A 30 -17.98 -23.73 10.97
CA SER A 30 -17.42 -23.05 9.80
C SER A 30 -17.61 -21.53 9.86
N ARG A 31 -18.72 -21.03 10.43
CA ARG A 31 -18.91 -19.58 10.65
C ARG A 31 -17.85 -18.99 11.58
N ARG A 32 -17.49 -19.71 12.65
CA ARG A 32 -16.45 -19.27 13.60
C ARG A 32 -15.07 -19.23 12.95
N THR A 33 -14.73 -20.23 12.14
CA THR A 33 -13.44 -20.25 11.43
C THR A 33 -13.36 -19.16 10.37
N LEU A 34 -14.44 -18.91 9.61
CA LEU A 34 -14.50 -17.82 8.63
C LEU A 34 -14.35 -16.44 9.28
N ALA A 35 -14.94 -16.22 10.45
CA ALA A 35 -14.79 -14.98 11.19
C ALA A 35 -13.33 -14.75 11.63
N LEU A 36 -12.66 -15.80 12.11
CA LEU A 36 -11.25 -15.74 12.50
C LEU A 36 -10.31 -15.48 11.31
N VAL A 37 -10.58 -16.11 10.16
CA VAL A 37 -9.79 -15.88 8.93
C VAL A 37 -9.92 -14.44 8.48
N ARG A 38 -11.15 -13.89 8.44
CA ARG A 38 -11.37 -12.48 8.07
C ARG A 38 -10.67 -11.51 9.02
N LEU A 39 -10.66 -11.79 10.32
CA LEU A 39 -9.96 -10.96 11.30
C LEU A 39 -8.45 -10.99 11.05
N LYS A 40 -7.86 -12.17 10.84
CA LYS A 40 -6.43 -12.30 10.51
C LYS A 40 -6.08 -11.56 9.21
N GLU A 41 -6.88 -11.71 8.16
CA GLU A 41 -6.70 -10.97 6.92
C GLU A 41 -6.75 -9.44 7.14
N GLN A 42 -7.68 -8.97 7.98
CA GLN A 42 -7.77 -7.55 8.31
C GLN A 42 -6.56 -7.04 9.10
N LEU A 43 -6.02 -7.84 10.03
CA LEU A 43 -4.81 -7.48 10.77
C LEU A 43 -3.60 -7.39 9.84
N VAL A 44 -3.38 -8.41 9.01
CA VAL A 44 -2.29 -8.41 8.02
C VAL A 44 -2.42 -7.20 7.10
N ARG A 45 -3.63 -6.89 6.60
CA ARG A 45 -3.86 -5.70 5.77
C ARG A 45 -3.62 -4.38 6.49
N ARG A 46 -3.79 -4.32 7.81
CA ARG A 46 -3.52 -3.11 8.60
C ARG A 46 -2.03 -2.93 8.81
N GLU A 47 -1.32 -4.00 9.10
CA GLU A 47 0.12 -4.01 9.29
C GLU A 47 0.85 -3.63 8.01
N THR A 48 0.50 -4.23 6.87
CA THR A 48 1.07 -3.87 5.56
C THR A 48 0.81 -2.41 5.20
N ARG A 49 -0.40 -1.88 5.48
CA ARG A 49 -0.71 -0.46 5.28
C ARG A 49 0.07 0.47 6.21
N ALA A 50 0.31 0.06 7.45
CA ALA A 50 1.10 0.84 8.40
C ALA A 50 2.56 0.93 7.97
N GLU A 51 3.14 -0.20 7.54
CA GLU A 51 4.48 -0.25 6.96
C GLU A 51 4.60 0.60 5.70
N GLU A 52 3.65 0.47 4.77
CA GLU A 52 3.62 1.28 3.55
C GLU A 52 3.52 2.78 3.85
N LYS A 53 2.71 3.16 4.85
CA LYS A 53 2.60 4.55 5.30
C LYS A 53 3.93 5.04 5.87
N ALA A 54 4.59 4.24 6.73
CA ALA A 54 5.90 4.59 7.28
C ALA A 54 6.95 4.76 6.18
N ARG A 55 7.02 3.82 5.23
CA ARG A 55 7.95 3.90 4.07
C ARG A 55 7.68 5.12 3.20
N ARG A 56 6.41 5.45 2.95
CA ARG A 56 6.05 6.67 2.22
C ARG A 56 6.47 7.93 2.97
N CYS A 57 6.36 7.96 4.29
CA CYS A 57 6.86 9.06 5.11
C CYS A 57 8.39 9.18 5.03
N PHE A 58 9.13 8.06 5.03
CA PHE A 58 10.59 8.09 4.80
C PHE A 58 10.94 8.63 3.41
N ALA A 59 10.24 8.20 2.37
CA ALA A 59 10.43 8.74 1.02
C ALA A 59 10.22 10.27 0.97
N LEU A 60 9.15 10.75 1.62
CA LEU A 60 8.89 12.18 1.73
C LEU A 60 9.98 12.91 2.50
N ALA A 61 10.45 12.37 3.62
CA ALA A 61 11.54 12.95 4.40
C ALA A 61 12.82 13.08 3.57
N PHE A 62 13.15 12.08 2.75
CA PHE A 62 14.26 12.18 1.81
C PHE A 62 14.07 13.27 0.76
N GLY A 63 12.86 13.39 0.21
CA GLY A 63 12.56 14.47 -0.74
C GLY A 63 12.67 15.86 -0.10
N LEU A 64 12.19 16.02 1.14
CA LEU A 64 12.31 17.27 1.90
C LEU A 64 13.78 17.59 2.21
N ALA A 65 14.57 16.61 2.65
CA ALA A 65 16.01 16.78 2.89
C ALA A 65 16.77 17.22 1.64
N LEU A 66 16.34 16.79 0.44
CA LEU A 66 16.94 17.26 -0.81
C LEU A 66 16.67 18.74 -1.06
N LEU A 67 15.46 19.23 -0.75
CA LEU A 67 15.15 20.66 -0.86
C LEU A 67 15.98 21.52 0.10
N GLU A 68 16.40 20.99 1.24
CA GLU A 68 17.33 21.70 2.14
C GLU A 68 18.71 21.91 1.50
N THR A 69 19.10 21.08 0.53
CA THR A 69 20.42 21.17 -0.13
C THR A 69 20.46 22.15 -1.30
N GLY A 70 19.32 22.51 -1.89
CA GLY A 70 19.26 23.34 -3.08
C GLY A 70 17.91 23.29 -3.79
N SER A 71 17.86 23.87 -4.98
CA SER A 71 16.63 23.92 -5.79
C SER A 71 16.59 22.78 -6.82
N PRO A 72 15.43 22.10 -7.01
CA PRO A 72 15.29 21.08 -8.02
C PRO A 72 15.60 21.63 -9.42
N PRO A 73 16.42 20.94 -10.24
CA PRO A 73 16.71 21.35 -11.61
C PRO A 73 15.52 20.99 -12.51
N VAL A 74 14.48 21.81 -12.47
CA VAL A 74 13.32 21.65 -13.35
C VAL A 74 13.73 22.06 -14.76
N PRO A 75 13.65 21.16 -15.76
CA PRO A 75 13.95 21.52 -17.14
C PRO A 75 12.97 22.58 -17.66
N GLU A 76 13.45 23.48 -18.51
CA GLU A 76 12.62 24.55 -19.07
C GLU A 76 11.41 23.98 -19.81
N GLY A 77 10.21 24.41 -19.42
CA GLY A 77 8.94 23.92 -19.99
C GLY A 77 8.27 22.80 -19.20
N GLU A 78 8.91 22.23 -18.19
CA GLU A 78 8.28 21.24 -17.30
C GLU A 78 7.74 21.87 -16.00
N PRO A 79 6.57 21.44 -15.52
CA PRO A 79 5.98 21.99 -14.29
C PRO A 79 6.58 21.40 -13.01
N ALA A 80 7.29 20.27 -13.09
CA ALA A 80 7.76 19.53 -11.93
C ALA A 80 9.02 18.72 -12.23
N TYR A 81 9.88 18.56 -11.23
CA TYR A 81 11.01 17.64 -11.27
C TYR A 81 10.62 16.28 -10.69
N LEU A 82 11.02 15.20 -11.35
CA LEU A 82 10.73 13.82 -10.96
C LEU A 82 12.03 13.07 -10.67
N CYS A 83 12.10 12.34 -9.56
CA CYS A 83 13.21 11.43 -9.28
C CYS A 83 12.76 10.18 -8.52
N GLU A 84 13.55 9.11 -8.62
CA GLU A 84 13.27 7.85 -7.96
C GLU A 84 14.22 7.59 -6.79
N THR A 85 13.67 7.12 -5.68
CA THR A 85 14.43 6.65 -4.52
C THR A 85 14.01 5.24 -4.18
N SER A 86 14.97 4.35 -4.01
CA SER A 86 14.70 3.03 -3.43
C SER A 86 14.80 3.09 -1.91
N ILE A 87 13.91 2.36 -1.24
CA ILE A 87 13.89 2.22 0.20
C ILE A 87 13.88 0.73 0.52
N LEU A 88 14.91 0.29 1.24
CA LEU A 88 15.05 -1.07 1.72
C LEU A 88 14.24 -1.24 3.00
N SER A 89 13.34 -2.23 3.03
CA SER A 89 12.65 -2.64 4.26
C SER A 89 13.61 -3.43 5.16
N GLY A 90 13.31 -3.46 6.47
CA GLY A 90 13.99 -4.35 7.42
C GLY A 90 13.94 -5.83 7.01
N ASP A 91 12.93 -6.23 6.23
CA ASP A 91 12.75 -7.58 5.70
C ASP A 91 13.55 -7.84 4.40
N GLY A 92 14.43 -6.92 4.01
CA GLY A 92 15.24 -7.02 2.79
C GLY A 92 14.47 -6.73 1.49
N THR A 93 13.19 -6.36 1.56
CA THR A 93 12.41 -5.97 0.38
C THR A 93 12.71 -4.54 -0.02
N GLU A 94 13.26 -4.35 -1.20
CA GLU A 94 13.48 -3.02 -1.77
C GLU A 94 12.22 -2.57 -2.53
N ARG A 95 11.75 -1.36 -2.23
CA ARG A 95 10.66 -0.71 -2.98
C ARG A 95 11.09 0.65 -3.49
N THR A 96 10.82 0.90 -4.76
CA THR A 96 11.10 2.17 -5.42
C THR A 96 9.92 3.12 -5.26
N TYR A 97 10.22 4.35 -4.85
CA TYR A 97 9.29 5.45 -4.71
C TYR A 97 9.67 6.56 -5.68
N LEU A 98 8.66 7.11 -6.33
CA LEU A 98 8.80 8.28 -7.18
C LEU A 98 8.47 9.54 -6.38
N LEU A 99 9.42 10.46 -6.37
CA LEU A 99 9.33 11.79 -5.78
C LEU A 99 9.04 12.80 -6.88
N ARG A 100 8.01 13.62 -6.66
CA ARG A 100 7.64 14.74 -7.53
C ARG A 100 7.77 16.04 -6.77
N PHE A 101 8.55 16.96 -7.33
CA PHE A 101 8.77 18.31 -6.81
C PHE A 101 8.05 19.30 -7.72
N GLU A 102 7.02 19.94 -7.20
CA GLU A 102 6.20 20.90 -7.94
C GLU A 102 6.41 22.30 -7.35
N ARG A 103 6.76 23.26 -8.20
CA ARG A 103 7.04 24.64 -7.78
C ARG A 103 5.72 25.38 -7.58
N ILE A 104 5.51 25.95 -6.39
CA ILE A 104 4.36 26.83 -6.12
C ILE A 104 4.78 28.30 -6.26
N GLU A 105 5.92 28.65 -5.67
CA GLU A 105 6.53 30.00 -5.70
C GLU A 105 8.03 29.85 -5.97
N GLU A 106 8.76 30.96 -6.17
CA GLU A 106 10.22 30.93 -6.43
C GLU A 106 11.00 30.15 -5.36
N THR A 107 10.57 30.22 -4.11
CA THR A 107 11.24 29.57 -2.97
C THR A 107 10.41 28.45 -2.32
N ARG A 108 9.19 28.17 -2.82
CA ARG A 108 8.29 27.15 -2.23
C ARG A 108 8.01 26.01 -3.18
N TRP A 109 8.20 24.80 -2.67
CA TRP A 109 8.06 23.55 -3.40
C TRP A 109 7.12 22.59 -2.66
N THR A 110 6.27 21.91 -3.42
CA THR A 110 5.50 20.77 -2.92
C THR A 110 6.22 19.48 -3.26
N VAL A 111 6.44 18.62 -2.26
CA VAL A 111 7.00 17.28 -2.45
C VAL A 111 5.89 16.26 -2.34
N ARG A 112 5.76 15.39 -3.35
CA ARG A 112 4.85 14.25 -3.33
C ARG A 112 5.62 12.96 -3.56
N ALA A 113 5.47 12.00 -2.65
CA ALA A 113 5.98 10.65 -2.82
C ALA A 113 4.83 9.69 -3.17
N ARG A 114 5.06 8.82 -4.15
CA ARG A 114 4.19 7.69 -4.48
C ARG A 114 5.04 6.46 -4.79
N LEU A 115 4.43 5.28 -4.75
CA LEU A 115 5.09 4.06 -5.21
C LEU A 115 5.34 4.17 -6.72
N ALA A 116 6.54 3.81 -7.16
CA ALA A 116 6.87 3.75 -8.59
C ALA A 116 6.11 2.59 -9.24
N VAL A 117 5.55 2.83 -10.42
CA VAL A 117 4.85 1.84 -11.23
C VAL A 117 5.62 1.63 -12.52
N LEU A 118 5.62 0.41 -13.04
CA LEU A 118 6.27 0.07 -14.30
C LEU A 118 5.73 0.97 -15.43
N GLY A 119 6.60 1.75 -16.07
CA GLY A 119 6.24 2.72 -17.11
C GLY A 119 6.16 4.17 -16.64
N ASP A 120 6.54 4.49 -15.41
CA ASP A 120 6.66 5.87 -14.96
C ASP A 120 7.76 6.63 -15.74
N PRO A 121 7.53 7.91 -16.11
CA PRO A 121 8.46 8.69 -16.92
C PRO A 121 9.72 9.14 -16.16
N GLY A 122 9.83 8.81 -14.87
CA GLY A 122 10.81 9.38 -13.94
C GLY A 122 12.02 8.49 -13.67
N ASN A 123 12.69 7.93 -14.68
CA ASN A 123 13.89 7.09 -14.47
C ASN A 123 15.17 7.89 -14.08
N LEU A 124 15.04 9.07 -13.49
CA LEU A 124 16.19 9.81 -12.98
C LEU A 124 16.51 9.32 -11.57
N PRO A 125 17.69 8.72 -11.33
CA PRO A 125 18.08 8.29 -10.00
C PRO A 125 18.14 9.50 -9.07
N ARG A 126 17.78 9.30 -7.81
CA ARG A 126 17.84 10.36 -6.79
C ARG A 126 19.22 11.04 -6.81
N PRO A 127 19.30 12.36 -7.00
CA PRO A 127 20.56 13.07 -6.87
C PRO A 127 21.01 13.08 -5.40
N THR A 128 22.32 13.07 -5.15
CA THR A 128 22.86 13.16 -3.79
C THR A 128 22.60 14.53 -3.17
N ARG A 129 22.60 15.58 -3.98
CA ARG A 129 22.28 16.97 -3.63
C ARG A 129 21.70 17.69 -4.83
N PHE A 130 20.82 18.66 -4.60
CA PHE A 130 20.42 19.59 -5.64
C PHE A 130 21.52 20.62 -5.91
N PRO A 131 21.62 21.15 -7.15
CA PRO A 131 22.48 22.28 -7.42
C PRO A 131 22.08 23.46 -6.52
N ALA A 132 23.08 24.13 -5.95
CA ALA A 132 22.85 25.36 -5.20
C ALA A 132 22.14 26.37 -6.10
N ALA A 133 21.18 27.12 -5.54
CA ALA A 133 20.50 28.18 -6.27
C ALA A 133 21.56 29.11 -6.88
N ALA A 134 21.49 29.35 -8.18
CA ALA A 134 22.44 30.23 -8.85
C ALA A 134 22.40 31.60 -8.16
N PRO A 135 23.56 32.23 -7.88
CA PRO A 135 23.57 33.55 -7.26
C PRO A 135 22.81 34.52 -8.17
N GLU A 136 21.87 35.23 -7.55
CA GLU A 136 21.05 36.27 -8.18
C GLU A 136 21.98 37.22 -8.93
N ARG A 137 21.91 37.18 -10.27
CA ARG A 137 22.78 37.99 -11.12
C ARG A 137 22.40 39.46 -10.83
N PRO A 138 23.34 40.31 -10.37
CA PRO A 138 22.98 41.68 -9.98
C PRO A 138 22.36 42.43 -11.16
N PRO A 139 21.42 43.35 -10.91
CA PRO A 139 20.81 44.15 -11.97
C PRO A 139 21.93 44.84 -12.74
N ARG A 140 21.96 44.65 -14.06
CA ARG A 140 22.90 45.38 -14.91
C ARG A 140 22.54 46.87 -14.84
N PRO A 141 23.53 47.76 -14.65
CA PRO A 141 23.31 49.20 -14.64
C PRO A 141 22.85 49.72 -16.01
#